data_AF-A0A7L1FY69-F1
#
_entry.id   AF-A0A7L1FY69-F1
#
_cell.length_a   1.000
_cell.length_b   1.000
_cell.length_c   1.000
_cell.angle_alpha   90.00
_cell.angle_beta   90.00
_cell.angle_gamma   90.00
#
_symmetry.space_group_name_H-M   'P 1'
#
loop_
_entity.id
_entity.type
_entity.pdbx_description
1 polymer ?
#
loop_
_entity_poly.entity_id
_entity_poly.type
_entity_poly.pdbx_seq_one_letter_code
_entity_poly.pdbx_strand_id
1 'polypeptide(L)' 'PMTFEDVAVHFSRQEWAELDDEQRDLYRTVMEDNYEMLMSLCRLCSTGVAATGAAQGSSPRV' A
#
# COMPACT_ATOMS: atom_id res chain seq x y z
N PRO A 1 -18.74 1.46 7.36
CA PRO A 1 -17.30 1.76 7.24
C PRO A 1 -17.04 2.17 5.80
N MET A 2 -16.21 3.19 5.55
CA MET A 2 -15.78 3.51 4.18
C MET A 2 -14.76 2.48 3.69
N THR A 3 -14.80 2.22 2.40
CA THR A 3 -13.91 1.33 1.64
C THR A 3 -13.07 2.15 0.66
N PHE A 4 -12.03 1.54 0.07
CA PHE A 4 -11.22 2.20 -0.95
C PHE A 4 -12.04 2.53 -2.22
N GLU A 5 -13.03 1.70 -2.55
CA GLU A 5 -13.93 1.94 -3.68
C GLU A 5 -14.78 3.21 -3.49
N ASP A 6 -15.09 3.59 -2.24
CA ASP A 6 -15.85 4.81 -1.95
C ASP A 6 -15.06 6.11 -2.26
N VAL A 7 -13.74 6.03 -2.43
CA VAL A 7 -12.86 7.18 -2.68
C VAL A 7 -12.02 7.05 -3.96
N ALA A 8 -12.04 5.89 -4.62
CA ALA A 8 -11.29 5.65 -5.84
C ALA A 8 -11.97 6.29 -7.06
N VAL A 9 -11.16 6.90 -7.92
CA VAL A 9 -11.61 7.43 -9.21
C VAL A 9 -11.15 6.50 -10.33
N HIS A 10 -12.10 6.05 -11.14
CA HIS A 10 -11.84 5.16 -12.27
C HIS A 10 -12.26 5.84 -13.57
N PHE A 11 -11.37 5.81 -14.55
CA PHE A 11 -11.65 6.28 -15.91
C PHE A 11 -11.72 5.09 -16.85
N SER A 12 -12.74 5.06 -17.70
CA SER A 12 -12.75 4.22 -18.90
C SER A 12 -11.69 4.70 -19.90
N ARG A 13 -11.41 3.91 -20.94
CA ARG A 13 -10.46 4.31 -21.99
C ARG A 13 -10.89 5.59 -22.71
N GLN A 14 -12.19 5.79 -22.90
CA GLN A 14 -12.74 6.99 -23.55
C GLN A 14 -12.59 8.22 -22.64
N GLU A 15 -13.02 8.12 -21.38
CA GLU A 15 -12.86 9.22 -20.41
C GLU A 15 -11.39 9.58 -20.20
N TRP A 16 -10.51 8.58 -20.14
CA TRP A 16 -9.06 8.80 -20.05
C TRP A 16 -8.53 9.58 -21.25
N ALA A 17 -9.07 9.36 -22.46
CA ALA A 17 -8.65 10.05 -23.68
C ALA A 17 -9.07 11.54 -23.67
N GLU A 18 -10.15 11.86 -22.98
CA GLU A 18 -10.70 13.22 -22.83
C GLU A 18 -9.99 14.05 -21.77
N LEU A 19 -9.23 13.42 -20.86
CA LEU A 19 -8.44 14.14 -19.86
C LEU A 19 -7.36 15.00 -20.51
N ASP A 20 -7.22 16.22 -19.99
CA ASP A 20 -6.06 17.06 -20.27
C ASP A 20 -4.80 16.55 -19.55
N ASP A 21 -3.65 17.15 -19.89
CA ASP A 21 -2.37 16.72 -19.36
C ASP A 21 -2.25 16.94 -17.84
N GLU A 22 -2.83 18.02 -17.31
CA GLU A 22 -2.82 18.32 -15.86
C GLU A 22 -3.64 17.29 -15.08
N GLN A 23 -4.80 16.89 -15.61
CA GLN A 23 -5.65 15.87 -15.01
C GLN A 23 -4.98 14.49 -15.02
N ARG A 24 -4.30 14.13 -16.10
CA ARG A 24 -3.54 12.86 -16.17
C ARG A 24 -2.37 12.84 -15.22
N ASP A 25 -1.67 13.95 -15.08
CA ASP A 25 -0.54 14.07 -14.17
C ASP A 25 -0.98 13.99 -12.70
N LEU A 26 -2.11 14.65 -12.37
CA LEU A 26 -2.74 14.54 -11.05
C LEU A 26 -3.13 13.08 -10.75
N TYR A 27 -3.77 12.39 -11.69
CA TYR A 27 -4.13 10.97 -11.50
C TYR A 27 -2.89 10.11 -11.23
N ARG A 28 -1.82 10.29 -12.02
CA ARG A 28 -0.57 9.55 -11.83
C ARG A 28 0.01 9.80 -10.45
N THR A 29 0.11 11.06 -10.04
CA THR A 29 0.64 11.47 -8.74
C THR A 29 -0.13 10.80 -7.59
N VAL A 30 -1.46 10.89 -7.61
CA VAL A 30 -2.30 10.27 -6.58
C VAL A 30 -2.14 8.74 -6.55
N MET A 31 -2.02 8.10 -7.71
CA MET A 31 -1.83 6.64 -7.78
C MET A 31 -0.44 6.19 -7.32
N GLU A 32 0.59 7.00 -7.55
CA GLU A 32 1.95 6.77 -7.02
C GLU A 32 1.95 6.81 -5.49
N ASP A 33 1.39 7.87 -4.90
CA ASP A 33 1.26 8.01 -3.44
C ASP A 33 0.50 6.83 -2.81
N ASN A 34 -0.59 6.40 -3.45
CA ASN A 34 -1.36 5.23 -3.02
C ASN A 34 -0.53 3.94 -3.05
N TYR A 35 0.28 3.73 -4.09
CA TYR A 35 1.15 2.56 -4.22
C TYR A 35 2.24 2.54 -3.15
N GLU A 36 2.87 3.69 -2.89
CA GLU A 36 3.87 3.82 -1.83
C GLU A 36 3.28 3.54 -0.45
N MET A 37 2.07 4.03 -0.18
CA MET A 37 1.35 3.75 1.06
C MET A 37 1.06 2.26 1.23
N LEU A 38 0.53 1.59 0.18
CA LEU A 38 0.29 0.14 0.20
C LEU A 38 1.58 -0.64 0.43
N MET A 39 2.69 -0.24 -0.21
CA MET A 39 4.00 -0.84 0.01
C MET A 39 4.51 -0.65 1.44
N SER A 40 4.28 0.52 2.03
CA SER A 40 4.61 0.80 3.42
C SER A 40 3.84 -0.12 4.38
N LEU A 41 2.53 -0.25 4.18
CA LEU A 41 1.68 -1.18 4.95
C LEU A 41 2.14 -2.63 4.79
N CYS A 42 2.47 -3.05 3.57
CA CYS A 42 2.97 -4.41 3.29
C CYS A 42 4.30 -4.70 4.01
N ARG A 43 5.22 -3.73 4.03
CA ARG A 43 6.47 -3.83 4.81
C ARG A 43 6.19 -3.96 6.30
N LEU A 44 5.30 -3.13 6.86
CA LEU A 44 4.94 -3.19 8.28
C LEU A 44 4.33 -4.54 8.67
N CYS A 45 3.40 -5.06 7.87
CA CYS A 45 2.82 -6.40 8.07
C CYS A 45 3.88 -7.51 8.03
N SER A 46 4.86 -7.39 7.12
CA SER A 46 5.94 -8.38 6.98
C SER A 46 6.93 -8.32 8.16
N THR A 47 7.17 -7.13 8.72
CA THR A 47 8.09 -6.96 9.87
C THR A 47 7.52 -7.46 11.20
N GLY A 48 6.20 -7.58 11.34
CA GLY A 48 5.56 -8.07 12.57
C GLY A 48 5.77 -9.57 12.85
N VAL A 49 6.18 -10.36 11.86
CA VAL A 49 6.37 -11.82 12.01
C VAL A 49 7.78 -12.21 12.47
N ALA A 50 8.78 -11.33 12.30
CA ALA A 50 10.16 -11.64 12.68
C ALA A 50 10.48 -11.39 14.17
N ALA A 51 9.63 -10.67 14.90
CA ALA A 51 9.90 -10.27 16.29
C ALA A 51 9.42 -11.30 17.35
N THR A 52 8.65 -12.32 16.98
CA THR A 52 8.06 -13.30 17.91
C THR A 52 8.70 -14.69 17.79
N GLY A 53 10.03 -14.75 17.80
CA GLY A 53 10.76 -16.03 17.68
C GLY A 53 12.13 -16.09 18.35
N ALA A 54 12.48 -15.16 19.23
CA ALA A 54 13.77 -15.17 19.94
C ALA A 54 13.61 -15.35 21.45
N ALA A 55 12.95 -16.44 21.87
CA ALA A 55 13.23 -17.06 23.15
C ALA A 55 14.10 -18.29 22.87
N GLN A 56 15.39 -18.05 22.62
CA GLN A 56 16.39 -19.09 22.52
C GLN A 56 16.42 -19.83 23.86
N GLY A 57 16.20 -21.15 23.81
CA GLY A 57 16.14 -22.01 24.98
C GLY A 57 17.38 -21.86 25.85
N SER A 58 17.19 -21.34 27.05
CA SER A 58 18.19 -21.43 28.11
C SER A 58 18.31 -22.90 28.53
N SER A 59 19.39 -23.55 28.08
CA SER A 59 19.77 -24.89 28.52
C SER A 59 19.91 -24.91 30.05
N PRO A 60 19.34 -25.89 30.78
CA PRO A 60 19.58 -26.00 32.20
C PRO A 60 21.03 -26.44 32.41
N ARG A 61 21.77 -25.71 33.24
CA ARG A 61 23.11 -26.12 33.68
C ARG A 61 22.95 -27.19 34.75
N VAL A 62 23.68 -28.29 34.55
CA VAL A 62 23.81 -29.51 35.36
C VAL A 62 23.70 -29.27 36.87
#